data_AF-A0A3D8VDS0-F1
#
_entry.id   AF-A0A3D8VDS0-F1
#
_cell.length_a   1.000
_cell.length_b   1.000
_cell.length_c   1.000
_cell.angle_alpha   90.00
_cell.angle_beta   90.00
_cell.angle_gamma   90.00
#
_symmetry.space_group_name_H-M   'P 1'
#
loop_
_entity.id
_entity.type
_entity.pdbx_description
1 polymer ?
#
loop_
_entity_poly.entity_id
_entity_poly.type
_entity_poly.pdbx_seq_one_letter_code
_entity_poly.pdbx_strand_id
1 'polypeptide(L)'
;MNGAPTLALIALILGLALWIVLARETFAAVAGFIAYGLLLTLAWVGLSAVDVAMTEAAIGAGLTGALLIGAASRLRGGGYAEVRMRRGLAVRVLAIAASIGVTAVLIVCLRLLPEPSPTLAPLVAEHLPAIGVGNPITAVLLAFRAMDTLLEAIVLLFALIAVWSLTPDAAWGQPPDVSHDADPQGVLAYVARVLPPIGIVIAVYILWVGADAPGGKFQGATILASMWLLVMMAGLTRAPPVSSMALRAWLVAGPLVFVAIGLYGAWMAGAFLAYPDGFAKPLIVVIEIALMPSLAVTLALLLAGAPRDAGAVR
;
A
#
# COMPACT_ATOMS: atom_id res chain seq x y z
N MET A 1 -18.61 -18.11 -11.80
CA MET A 1 -19.57 -17.19 -11.16
C MET A 1 -20.79 -17.04 -12.06
N ASN A 2 -22.01 -17.13 -11.51
CA ASN A 2 -23.24 -16.90 -12.28
C ASN A 2 -23.19 -15.49 -12.92
N GLY A 3 -23.63 -15.35 -14.18
CA GLY A 3 -23.42 -14.11 -14.94
C GLY A 3 -24.06 -12.85 -14.34
N ALA A 4 -25.18 -12.99 -13.64
CA ALA A 4 -25.94 -11.85 -13.08
C ALA A 4 -25.18 -11.07 -11.97
N PRO A 5 -24.66 -11.69 -10.89
CA PRO A 5 -23.91 -10.96 -9.86
C PRO A 5 -22.62 -10.31 -10.40
N THR A 6 -21.94 -10.94 -11.36
CA THR A 6 -20.73 -10.38 -11.98
C THR A 6 -21.06 -9.12 -12.80
N LEU A 7 -22.13 -9.16 -13.61
CA LEU A 7 -22.56 -7.99 -14.39
C LEU A 7 -23.02 -6.84 -13.49
N ALA A 8 -23.71 -7.14 -12.39
CA ALA A 8 -24.13 -6.13 -11.41
C ALA A 8 -22.91 -5.45 -10.76
N LEU A 9 -21.89 -6.23 -10.36
CA LEU A 9 -20.65 -5.69 -9.80
C LEU A 9 -19.91 -4.80 -10.82
N ILE A 10 -19.79 -5.25 -12.08
CA ILE A 10 -19.16 -4.46 -13.16
C ILE A 10 -19.92 -3.14 -13.36
N ALA A 11 -21.25 -3.19 -13.47
CA ALA A 11 -22.07 -1.99 -13.64
C ALA A 11 -21.91 -1.02 -12.46
N LEU A 12 -21.83 -1.54 -11.22
CA LEU A 12 -21.61 -0.73 -10.02
C LEU A 12 -20.22 -0.08 -10.02
N ILE A 13 -19.17 -0.83 -10.36
CA ILE A 13 -17.79 -0.32 -10.48
C ILE A 13 -17.72 0.81 -11.51
N LEU A 14 -18.28 0.61 -12.71
CA LEU A 14 -18.28 1.61 -13.78
C LEU A 14 -19.15 2.82 -13.44
N GLY A 15 -20.33 2.60 -12.86
CA GLY A 15 -21.24 3.65 -12.43
C GLY A 15 -20.62 4.52 -11.33
N LEU A 16 -19.96 3.90 -10.35
CA LEU A 16 -19.27 4.60 -9.28
C LEU A 16 -18.05 5.36 -9.81
N ALA A 17 -17.27 4.77 -10.71
CA ALA A 17 -16.16 5.47 -11.37
C ALA A 17 -16.62 6.73 -12.11
N LEU A 18 -17.72 6.64 -12.86
CA LEU A 18 -18.32 7.79 -13.52
C LEU A 18 -18.79 8.85 -12.50
N TRP A 19 -19.45 8.41 -11.43
CA TRP A 19 -19.91 9.31 -10.37
C TRP A 19 -18.74 10.05 -9.70
N ILE A 20 -17.63 9.37 -9.39
CA ILE A 20 -16.43 9.97 -8.80
C ILE A 20 -15.86 11.08 -9.71
N VAL A 21 -15.77 10.83 -11.02
CA VAL A 21 -15.27 11.82 -11.99
C VAL A 21 -16.20 13.04 -12.11
N LEU A 22 -17.51 12.83 -11.95
CA LEU A 22 -18.52 13.88 -12.04
C LEU A 22 -18.79 14.59 -10.70
N ALA A 23 -18.29 14.04 -9.59
CA ALA A 23 -18.49 14.58 -8.25
C ALA A 23 -17.88 15.98 -8.16
N ARG A 24 -18.68 16.93 -7.67
CA ARG A 24 -18.26 18.34 -7.53
C ARG A 24 -17.47 18.59 -6.24
N GLU A 25 -17.76 17.79 -5.22
CA GLU A 25 -17.14 17.90 -3.91
C GLU A 25 -15.96 16.94 -3.79
N THR A 26 -14.76 17.46 -3.49
CA THR A 26 -13.55 16.63 -3.35
C THR A 26 -13.73 15.51 -2.33
N PHE A 27 -14.34 15.81 -1.17
CA PHE A 27 -14.59 14.80 -0.15
C PHE A 27 -15.55 13.69 -0.62
N ALA A 28 -16.58 14.03 -1.41
CA ALA A 28 -17.48 13.04 -1.98
C ALA A 28 -16.76 12.15 -3.00
N ALA A 29 -15.91 12.74 -3.86
CA ALA A 29 -15.08 12.00 -4.80
C ALA A 29 -14.14 11.02 -4.08
N VAL A 30 -13.52 11.45 -2.97
CA VAL A 30 -12.64 10.61 -2.16
C VAL A 30 -13.41 9.50 -1.46
N ALA A 31 -14.58 9.78 -0.87
CA ALA A 31 -15.44 8.74 -0.28
C ALA A 31 -15.87 7.71 -1.33
N GLY A 32 -16.20 8.17 -2.55
CA GLY A 32 -16.47 7.30 -3.68
C GLY A 32 -15.27 6.45 -4.08
N PHE A 33 -14.06 7.02 -4.10
CA PHE A 33 -12.82 6.28 -4.39
C PHE A 33 -12.57 5.14 -3.40
N ILE A 34 -12.82 5.35 -2.11
CA ILE A 34 -12.72 4.30 -1.09
C ILE A 34 -13.73 3.18 -1.38
N ALA A 35 -14.99 3.54 -1.62
CA ALA A 35 -16.02 2.57 -1.97
C ALA A 35 -15.67 1.82 -3.27
N TYR A 36 -15.08 2.49 -4.25
CA TYR A 36 -14.62 1.89 -5.50
C TYR A 36 -13.52 0.85 -5.28
N GLY A 37 -12.50 1.14 -4.47
CA GLY A 37 -11.47 0.16 -4.10
C GLY A 37 -12.03 -1.04 -3.33
N LEU A 38 -13.02 -0.83 -2.46
CA LEU A 38 -13.72 -1.93 -1.77
C LEU A 38 -14.53 -2.80 -2.75
N LEU A 39 -15.12 -2.22 -3.79
CA LEU A 39 -15.78 -3.01 -4.84
C LEU A 39 -14.77 -3.75 -5.73
N LEU A 40 -13.62 -3.14 -6.03
CA LEU A 40 -12.53 -3.83 -6.72
C LEU A 40 -11.99 -5.00 -5.90
N THR A 41 -11.90 -4.87 -4.57
CA THR A 41 -11.57 -5.98 -3.67
C THR A 41 -12.50 -7.17 -3.90
N LEU A 42 -13.81 -6.94 -4.01
CA LEU A 42 -14.78 -8.01 -4.31
C LEU A 42 -14.58 -8.62 -5.70
N ALA A 43 -14.21 -7.79 -6.70
CA ALA A 43 -13.88 -8.28 -8.03
C ALA A 43 -12.65 -9.20 -8.01
N TRP A 44 -11.60 -8.82 -7.28
CA TRP A 44 -10.40 -9.65 -7.10
C TRP A 44 -10.69 -10.97 -6.39
N VAL A 45 -11.55 -10.97 -5.36
CA VAL A 45 -12.04 -12.21 -4.73
C VAL A 45 -12.80 -13.07 -5.74
N GLY A 46 -13.67 -12.47 -6.57
CA GLY A 46 -14.38 -13.17 -7.63
C GLY A 46 -13.45 -13.81 -8.67
N LEU A 47 -12.29 -13.20 -8.92
CA LEU A 47 -11.24 -13.71 -9.79
C LEU A 47 -10.28 -14.69 -9.08
N SER A 48 -10.56 -15.09 -7.84
CA SER A 48 -9.70 -15.96 -7.02
C SER A 48 -8.31 -15.38 -6.74
N ALA A 49 -8.15 -14.05 -6.81
CA ALA A 49 -6.92 -13.32 -6.54
C ALA A 49 -6.96 -12.72 -5.12
N VAL A 50 -6.97 -13.58 -4.10
CA VAL A 50 -7.22 -13.17 -2.71
C VAL A 50 -6.10 -12.29 -2.15
N ASP A 51 -4.83 -12.59 -2.42
CA ASP A 51 -3.69 -11.75 -1.99
C ASP A 51 -3.77 -10.33 -2.57
N VAL A 52 -4.21 -10.22 -3.83
CA VAL A 52 -4.44 -8.93 -4.51
C VAL A 52 -5.63 -8.21 -3.89
N ALA A 53 -6.72 -8.93 -3.61
CA ALA A 53 -7.90 -8.36 -2.95
C ALA A 53 -7.56 -7.77 -1.58
N MET A 54 -6.78 -8.49 -0.76
CA MET A 54 -6.35 -8.00 0.55
C MET A 54 -5.46 -6.76 0.42
N THR A 55 -4.59 -6.71 -0.58
CA THR A 55 -3.73 -5.56 -0.87
C THR A 55 -4.55 -4.36 -1.33
N GLU A 56 -5.53 -4.56 -2.21
CA GLU A 56 -6.46 -3.53 -2.67
C GLU A 56 -7.27 -2.95 -1.50
N ALA A 57 -7.80 -3.80 -0.62
CA ALA A 57 -8.53 -3.34 0.56
C ALA A 57 -7.66 -2.53 1.52
N ALA A 58 -6.45 -3.03 1.80
CA ALA A 58 -5.55 -2.43 2.79
C ALA A 58 -4.89 -1.15 2.28
N ILE A 59 -4.32 -1.17 1.08
CA ILE A 59 -3.50 -0.08 0.53
C ILE A 59 -4.32 0.81 -0.42
N GLY A 60 -5.07 0.20 -1.35
CA GLY A 60 -5.88 0.93 -2.34
C GLY A 60 -7.02 1.70 -1.68
N ALA A 61 -8.00 0.99 -1.11
CA ALA A 61 -9.13 1.60 -0.43
C ALA A 61 -8.73 2.21 0.94
N GLY A 62 -7.93 1.50 1.72
CA GLY A 62 -7.56 1.90 3.09
C GLY A 62 -6.56 3.06 3.15
N LEU A 63 -5.27 2.78 2.95
CA LEU A 63 -4.19 3.75 3.14
C LEU A 63 -4.29 4.93 2.16
N THR A 64 -4.47 4.67 0.86
CA THR A 64 -4.62 5.73 -0.16
C THR A 64 -5.91 6.52 0.06
N GLY A 65 -6.99 5.85 0.46
CA GLY A 65 -8.22 6.54 0.90
C GLY A 65 -7.98 7.50 2.05
N ALA A 66 -7.26 7.08 3.09
CA ALA A 66 -6.90 7.93 4.21
C ALA A 66 -6.00 9.11 3.80
N LEU A 67 -5.02 8.90 2.91
CA LEU A 67 -4.20 9.98 2.32
C LEU A 67 -5.08 11.02 1.63
N LEU A 68 -6.00 10.56 0.78
CA LEU A 68 -6.88 11.43 0.01
C LEU A 68 -7.87 12.18 0.91
N ILE A 69 -8.36 11.56 2.00
CA ILE A 69 -9.19 12.25 3.01
C ILE A 69 -8.38 13.35 3.69
N GLY A 70 -7.14 13.04 4.11
CA GLY A 70 -6.24 14.02 4.74
C GLY A 70 -5.89 15.18 3.80
N ALA A 71 -5.70 14.91 2.51
CA ALA A 71 -5.50 15.94 1.50
C ALA A 71 -6.77 16.79 1.30
N ALA A 72 -7.94 16.15 1.17
CA ALA A 72 -9.22 16.84 0.98
C ALA A 72 -9.60 17.72 2.19
N SER A 73 -9.33 17.29 3.41
CA SER A 73 -9.60 18.07 4.63
C SER A 73 -8.71 19.31 4.71
N ARG A 74 -7.42 19.19 4.39
CA ARG A 74 -6.47 20.32 4.35
C ARG A 74 -6.81 21.34 3.26
N LEU A 75 -7.24 20.88 2.08
CA LEU A 75 -7.67 21.77 0.99
C LEU A 75 -8.94 22.55 1.33
N ARG A 76 -9.91 21.93 2.01
CA ARG A 76 -11.13 22.60 2.47
C ARG A 76 -10.87 23.67 3.54
N GLY A 77 -9.95 23.40 4.48
CA GLY A 77 -9.63 24.32 5.57
C GLY A 77 -8.79 25.53 5.14
N GLY A 78 -7.99 25.40 4.07
CA GLY A 78 -7.02 26.42 3.66
C GLY A 78 -7.59 27.68 3.01
N GLY A 79 -8.91 27.85 2.91
CA GLY A 79 -9.52 29.03 2.30
C GLY A 79 -9.06 29.30 0.87
N TYR A 80 -8.45 28.32 0.21
CA TYR A 80 -8.21 28.33 -1.22
C TYR A 80 -9.59 28.36 -1.85
N ALA A 81 -10.15 29.57 -2.00
CA ALA A 81 -11.26 29.83 -2.89
C ALA A 81 -10.89 29.08 -4.15
N GLU A 82 -11.65 28.02 -4.47
CA GLU A 82 -11.40 27.23 -5.66
C GLU A 82 -11.19 28.25 -6.75
N VAL A 83 -9.93 28.45 -7.18
CA VAL A 83 -9.67 29.22 -8.37
C VAL A 83 -10.26 28.30 -9.39
N ARG A 84 -11.53 28.55 -9.70
CA ARG A 84 -12.28 27.83 -10.70
C ARG A 84 -11.64 28.28 -11.98
N MET A 85 -10.45 27.74 -12.25
CA MET A 85 -9.89 27.66 -13.58
C MET A 85 -11.05 27.07 -14.35
N ARG A 86 -11.77 27.92 -15.09
CA ARG A 86 -12.67 27.46 -16.13
C ARG A 86 -11.75 26.69 -17.04
N ARG A 87 -11.60 25.39 -16.78
CA ARG A 87 -10.83 24.50 -17.62
C ARG A 87 -11.44 24.69 -18.99
N GLY A 88 -10.67 25.29 -19.90
CA GLY A 88 -11.17 25.62 -21.22
C GLY A 88 -11.77 24.37 -21.85
N LEU A 89 -12.78 24.54 -22.70
CA LEU A 89 -13.38 23.43 -23.44
C LEU A 89 -12.29 22.54 -24.08
N ALA A 90 -11.22 23.16 -24.59
CA ALA A 90 -10.03 22.48 -25.10
C ALA A 90 -9.38 21.50 -24.12
N VAL A 91 -9.16 21.89 -22.86
CA VAL A 91 -8.55 21.01 -21.84
C VAL A 91 -9.45 19.82 -21.52
N ARG A 92 -10.78 20.05 -21.45
CA ARG A 92 -11.74 18.97 -21.22
C ARG A 92 -11.81 18.01 -22.40
N VAL A 93 -11.90 18.53 -23.62
CA VAL A 93 -11.91 17.73 -24.85
C VAL A 93 -10.61 16.93 -24.96
N LEU A 94 -9.45 17.55 -24.69
CA LEU A 94 -8.16 16.87 -24.70
C LEU A 94 -8.09 15.75 -23.67
N ALA A 95 -8.56 15.99 -22.43
CA ALA A 95 -8.60 14.97 -21.39
C ALA A 95 -9.51 13.79 -21.78
N ILE A 96 -10.71 14.06 -22.31
CA ILE A 96 -11.63 13.03 -22.78
C ILE A 96 -11.02 12.24 -23.94
N ALA A 97 -10.47 12.94 -24.94
CA ALA A 97 -9.82 12.31 -26.08
C ALA A 97 -8.62 11.44 -25.64
N ALA A 98 -7.81 11.91 -24.70
CA ALA A 98 -6.72 11.14 -24.12
C ALA A 98 -7.20 9.90 -23.37
N SER A 99 -8.24 10.02 -22.52
CA SER A 99 -8.82 8.88 -21.80
C SER A 99 -9.43 7.84 -22.75
N ILE A 100 -10.14 8.27 -23.79
CA ILE A 100 -10.68 7.38 -24.84
C ILE A 100 -9.52 6.72 -25.60
N GLY A 101 -8.50 7.49 -25.97
CA GLY A 101 -7.32 6.99 -26.66
C GLY A 101 -6.59 5.90 -25.86
N VAL A 102 -6.31 6.15 -24.58
CA VAL A 102 -5.70 5.15 -23.68
C VAL A 102 -6.59 3.91 -23.56
N THR A 103 -7.90 4.08 -23.38
CA THR A 103 -8.85 2.97 -23.30
C THR A 103 -8.86 2.14 -24.59
N ALA A 104 -8.86 2.79 -25.75
CA ALA A 104 -8.82 2.11 -27.05
C ALA A 104 -7.51 1.34 -27.24
N VAL A 105 -6.37 1.92 -26.86
CA VAL A 105 -5.07 1.24 -26.88
C VAL A 105 -5.10 0.01 -25.99
N LEU A 106 -5.61 0.10 -24.75
CA LEU A 106 -5.73 -1.05 -23.85
C LEU A 106 -6.62 -2.15 -24.44
N ILE A 107 -7.75 -1.80 -25.04
CA ILE A 107 -8.65 -2.76 -25.73
C ILE A 107 -7.93 -3.43 -26.89
N VAL A 108 -7.19 -2.67 -27.71
CA VAL A 108 -6.40 -3.21 -28.82
C VAL A 108 -5.33 -4.15 -28.30
N CYS A 109 -4.56 -3.75 -27.28
CA CYS A 109 -3.55 -4.60 -26.66
C CYS A 109 -4.17 -5.92 -26.16
N LEU A 110 -5.29 -5.86 -25.44
CA LEU A 110 -6.00 -7.05 -24.96
C LEU A 110 -6.48 -7.96 -26.10
N ARG A 111 -6.91 -7.40 -27.22
CA ARG A 111 -7.31 -8.19 -28.41
C ARG A 111 -6.16 -8.76 -29.21
N LEU A 112 -4.96 -8.18 -29.08
CA LEU A 112 -3.75 -8.65 -29.74
C LEU A 112 -3.01 -9.74 -28.94
N LEU A 113 -3.44 -10.03 -27.70
CA LEU A 113 -2.88 -11.15 -26.94
C LEU A 113 -3.18 -12.47 -27.69
N PRO A 114 -2.18 -13.36 -27.85
CA PRO A 114 -2.40 -14.69 -28.40
C PRO A 114 -3.44 -15.47 -27.58
N GLU A 115 -4.17 -16.36 -28.24
CA GLU A 115 -5.02 -17.37 -27.57
C GLU A 115 -4.42 -18.77 -27.75
N PRO A 116 -4.08 -19.50 -26.65
CA PRO A 116 -4.16 -19.07 -25.26
C PRO A 116 -3.09 -18.02 -24.91
N SER A 117 -3.40 -17.16 -23.93
CA SER A 117 -2.46 -16.12 -23.51
C SER A 117 -1.19 -16.73 -22.91
N PRO A 118 0.01 -16.22 -23.25
CA PRO A 118 1.26 -16.72 -22.68
C PRO A 118 1.25 -16.62 -21.15
N THR A 119 1.58 -17.72 -20.46
CA THR A 119 1.61 -17.75 -19.00
C THR A 119 2.74 -18.63 -18.48
N LEU A 120 3.38 -18.18 -17.41
CA LEU A 120 4.39 -18.94 -16.65
C LEU A 120 3.78 -19.66 -15.43
N ALA A 121 2.48 -19.52 -15.19
CA ALA A 121 1.82 -20.14 -14.03
C ALA A 121 2.02 -21.67 -13.95
N PRO A 122 1.98 -22.45 -15.06
CA PRO A 122 2.30 -23.87 -15.01
C PRO A 122 3.73 -24.16 -14.56
N LEU A 123 4.71 -23.37 -15.04
CA LEU A 123 6.11 -23.53 -14.68
C LEU A 123 6.36 -23.18 -13.19
N VAL A 124 5.68 -22.15 -12.69
CA VAL A 124 5.67 -21.81 -11.26
C VAL A 124 5.10 -22.96 -10.43
N ALA A 125 3.97 -23.54 -10.85
CA ALA A 125 3.34 -24.64 -10.15
C ALA A 125 4.25 -25.89 -10.10
N GLU A 126 4.97 -26.17 -11.19
CA GLU A 126 5.95 -27.26 -11.26
C GLU A 126 7.11 -27.07 -10.27
N HIS A 127 7.60 -25.84 -10.11
CA HIS A 127 8.77 -25.54 -9.27
C HIS A 127 8.41 -25.13 -7.83
N LEU A 128 7.12 -24.96 -7.50
CA LEU A 128 6.66 -24.56 -6.17
C LEU A 128 7.13 -25.51 -5.05
N PRO A 129 7.09 -26.86 -5.21
CA PRO A 129 7.54 -27.78 -4.16
C PRO A 129 9.01 -27.59 -3.78
N ALA A 130 9.87 -27.16 -4.71
CA ALA A 130 11.29 -26.93 -4.45
C ALA A 130 11.54 -25.70 -3.55
N ILE A 131 10.64 -24.71 -3.58
CA ILE A 131 10.71 -23.53 -2.70
C ILE A 131 10.23 -23.87 -1.28
N GLY A 132 9.25 -24.77 -1.17
CA GLY A 132 8.71 -25.27 0.10
C GLY A 132 7.66 -24.37 0.77
N VAL A 133 7.29 -23.26 0.14
CA VAL A 133 6.16 -22.40 0.58
C VAL A 133 4.85 -22.93 -0.01
N GLY A 134 3.76 -22.90 0.76
CA GLY A 134 2.44 -23.33 0.29
C GLY A 134 1.74 -22.30 -0.59
N ASN A 135 2.01 -21.00 -0.39
CA ASN A 135 1.39 -19.94 -1.17
C ASN A 135 2.17 -19.68 -2.49
N PRO A 136 1.58 -19.90 -3.68
CA PRO A 136 2.24 -19.66 -4.95
C PRO A 136 2.56 -18.17 -5.20
N ILE A 137 1.76 -17.25 -4.67
CA ILE A 137 2.01 -15.81 -4.81
C ILE A 137 3.25 -15.42 -4.02
N THR A 138 3.40 -15.93 -2.79
CA THR A 138 4.61 -15.74 -1.98
C THR A 138 5.85 -16.30 -2.68
N ALA A 139 5.75 -17.48 -3.31
CA ALA A 139 6.86 -18.03 -4.11
C ALA A 139 7.22 -17.13 -5.30
N VAL A 140 6.24 -16.58 -6.01
CA VAL A 140 6.49 -15.64 -7.11
C VAL A 140 7.18 -14.39 -6.59
N LEU A 141 6.64 -13.77 -5.54
CA LEU A 141 7.14 -12.50 -5.03
C LEU A 141 8.50 -12.61 -4.33
N LEU A 142 8.80 -13.74 -3.69
CA LEU A 142 10.01 -13.88 -2.85
C LEU A 142 11.01 -14.91 -3.34
N ALA A 143 10.71 -15.70 -4.37
CA ALA A 143 11.68 -16.58 -5.01
C ALA A 143 11.85 -16.25 -6.49
N PHE A 144 10.82 -16.45 -7.31
CA PHE A 144 10.95 -16.34 -8.77
C PHE A 144 11.16 -14.89 -9.25
N ARG A 145 10.58 -13.93 -8.55
CA ARG A 145 10.64 -12.49 -8.85
C ARG A 145 11.01 -11.67 -7.60
N ALA A 146 11.87 -12.22 -6.75
CA ALA A 146 12.33 -11.60 -5.51
C ALA A 146 12.89 -10.16 -5.70
N MET A 147 13.50 -9.90 -6.86
CA MET A 147 13.97 -8.57 -7.25
C MET A 147 12.86 -7.52 -7.25
N ASP A 148 11.67 -7.86 -7.75
CA ASP A 148 10.55 -6.91 -7.85
C ASP A 148 10.11 -6.48 -6.45
N THR A 149 9.99 -7.43 -5.52
CA THR A 149 9.62 -7.14 -4.12
C THR A 149 10.74 -6.41 -3.36
N LEU A 150 12.01 -6.68 -3.66
CA LEU A 150 13.11 -5.90 -3.09
C LEU A 150 13.04 -4.43 -3.53
N LEU A 151 12.88 -4.21 -4.83
CA LEU A 151 12.79 -2.86 -5.40
C LEU A 151 11.52 -2.15 -4.94
N GLU A 152 10.41 -2.85 -4.76
CA GLU A 152 9.18 -2.29 -4.18
C GLU A 152 9.44 -1.69 -2.79
N ALA A 153 10.12 -2.43 -1.91
CA ALA A 153 10.46 -1.93 -0.57
C ALA A 153 11.39 -0.70 -0.62
N ILE A 154 12.35 -0.69 -1.56
CA ILE A 154 13.24 0.45 -1.78
C ILE A 154 12.48 1.67 -2.32
N VAL A 155 11.57 1.46 -3.27
CA VAL A 155 10.74 2.53 -3.85
C VAL A 155 9.84 3.16 -2.78
N LEU A 156 9.28 2.38 -1.85
CA LEU A 156 8.52 2.93 -0.73
C LEU A 156 9.37 3.78 0.21
N LEU A 157 10.62 3.38 0.48
CA LEU A 157 11.55 4.22 1.22
C LEU A 157 11.86 5.53 0.48
N PHE A 158 12.06 5.48 -0.83
CA PHE A 158 12.25 6.69 -1.63
C PHE A 158 11.01 7.58 -1.65
N ALA A 159 9.81 7.00 -1.70
CA ALA A 159 8.57 7.75 -1.58
C ALA A 159 8.49 8.49 -0.23
N LEU A 160 8.89 7.84 0.87
CA LEU A 160 8.94 8.47 2.19
C LEU A 160 9.94 9.62 2.24
N ILE A 161 11.15 9.40 1.71
CA ILE A 161 12.18 10.44 1.61
C ILE A 161 11.67 11.61 0.76
N ALA A 162 10.98 11.35 -0.35
CA ALA A 162 10.39 12.39 -1.20
C ALA A 162 9.34 13.21 -0.43
N VAL A 163 8.47 12.57 0.35
CA VAL A 163 7.52 13.27 1.23
C VAL A 163 8.25 14.14 2.26
N TRP A 164 9.29 13.61 2.91
CA TRP A 164 10.07 14.37 3.88
C TRP A 164 10.87 15.51 3.25
N SER A 165 11.30 15.39 1.98
CA SER A 165 12.01 16.47 1.29
C SER A 165 11.14 17.72 1.05
N LEU A 166 9.82 17.62 1.26
CA LEU A 166 8.90 18.76 1.25
C LEU A 166 8.88 19.54 2.58
N THR A 167 9.64 19.10 3.59
CA THR A 167 9.76 19.78 4.88
C THR A 167 10.55 21.08 4.74
N PRO A 168 10.04 22.21 5.26
CA PRO A 168 10.82 23.45 5.36
C PRO A 168 12.08 23.25 6.22
N ASP A 169 13.19 23.88 5.85
CA ASP A 169 14.49 23.73 6.54
C ASP A 169 14.41 23.91 8.07
N ALA A 170 13.59 24.85 8.54
CA ALA A 170 13.40 25.12 9.96
C ALA A 170 12.78 23.95 10.74
N ALA A 171 11.94 23.15 10.08
CA ALA A 171 11.26 21.99 10.66
C ALA A 171 12.00 20.67 10.37
N TRP A 172 13.16 20.72 9.71
CA TRP A 172 13.92 19.51 9.40
C TRP A 172 14.38 18.79 10.67
N GLY A 173 14.17 17.48 10.71
CA GLY A 173 14.49 16.65 11.87
C GLY A 173 13.44 16.64 12.98
N GLN A 174 12.39 17.46 12.89
CA GLN A 174 11.20 17.39 13.75
C GLN A 174 10.34 16.16 13.41
N PRO A 175 9.41 15.75 14.28
CA PRO A 175 8.44 14.71 13.95
C PRO A 175 7.37 15.22 12.96
N PRO A 176 6.79 14.35 12.12
CA PRO A 176 5.55 14.63 11.41
C PRO A 176 4.41 15.00 12.37
N ASP A 177 3.59 15.98 11.99
CA ASP A 177 2.41 16.38 12.77
C ASP A 177 1.15 15.66 12.27
N VAL A 178 0.71 14.69 13.08
CA VAL A 178 -0.47 13.84 12.86
C VAL A 178 -1.46 13.96 14.03
N SER A 179 -1.04 14.63 15.11
CA SER A 179 -1.87 14.74 16.31
C SER A 179 -3.02 15.70 16.06
N HIS A 180 -4.23 15.23 16.35
CA HIS A 180 -5.35 16.11 16.60
C HIS A 180 -5.44 16.37 18.10
N ASP A 181 -5.99 17.51 18.51
CA ASP A 181 -6.42 17.72 19.90
C ASP A 181 -7.59 16.75 20.18
N ALA A 182 -7.24 15.51 20.49
CA ALA A 182 -8.16 14.44 20.81
C ALA A 182 -8.37 14.40 22.33
N ASP A 183 -9.62 14.33 22.77
CA ASP A 183 -9.95 14.09 24.17
C ASP A 183 -9.35 12.74 24.62
N PRO A 184 -8.43 12.72 25.61
CA PRO A 184 -7.83 11.49 26.12
C PRO A 184 -8.84 10.51 26.72
N GLN A 185 -10.07 10.97 27.04
CA GLN A 185 -11.19 10.16 27.52
C GLN A 185 -12.27 9.93 26.46
N GLY A 186 -12.08 10.44 25.25
CA GLY A 186 -13.02 10.31 24.15
C GLY A 186 -13.01 8.92 23.49
N VAL A 187 -14.01 8.70 22.63
CA VAL A 187 -14.20 7.43 21.90
C VAL A 187 -12.97 7.06 21.07
N LEU A 188 -12.32 8.04 20.42
CA LEU A 188 -11.12 7.81 19.62
C LEU A 188 -9.97 7.24 20.46
N ALA A 189 -9.73 7.81 21.65
CA ALA A 189 -8.70 7.34 22.58
C ALA A 189 -9.01 5.94 23.12
N TYR A 190 -10.30 5.63 23.39
CA TYR A 190 -10.72 4.29 23.76
C TYR A 190 -10.43 3.27 22.65
N VAL A 191 -10.86 3.55 21.43
CA VAL A 191 -10.63 2.68 20.26
C VAL A 191 -9.13 2.50 20.00
N ALA A 192 -8.34 3.57 20.14
CA ALA A 192 -6.88 3.54 20.00
C ALA A 192 -6.15 2.78 21.11
N ARG A 193 -6.79 2.46 22.24
CA ARG A 193 -6.21 1.57 23.28
C ARG A 193 -6.60 0.11 23.07
N VAL A 194 -7.78 -0.13 22.50
CA VAL A 194 -8.34 -1.50 22.34
C VAL A 194 -7.90 -2.15 21.04
N LEU A 195 -7.90 -1.43 19.92
CA LEU A 195 -7.60 -2.02 18.62
C LEU A 195 -6.14 -2.41 18.39
N PRO A 196 -5.11 -1.64 18.81
CA PRO A 196 -3.72 -2.01 18.53
C PRO A 196 -3.30 -3.41 18.96
N PRO A 197 -3.58 -3.91 20.18
CA PRO A 197 -3.21 -5.28 20.53
C PRO A 197 -3.88 -6.32 19.62
N ILE A 198 -5.14 -6.10 19.22
CA ILE A 198 -5.87 -6.97 18.30
C ILE A 198 -5.24 -6.92 16.90
N GLY A 199 -5.00 -5.71 16.40
CA GLY A 199 -4.39 -5.50 15.08
C GLY A 199 -2.98 -6.05 14.99
N ILE A 200 -2.18 -5.99 16.06
CA ILE A 200 -0.84 -6.60 16.12
C ILE A 200 -0.95 -8.12 15.98
N VAL A 201 -1.85 -8.77 16.72
CA VAL A 201 -2.06 -10.22 16.62
C VAL A 201 -2.50 -10.61 15.21
N ILE A 202 -3.46 -9.89 14.63
CA ILE A 202 -3.93 -10.13 13.26
C ILE A 202 -2.78 -9.94 12.27
N ALA A 203 -2.00 -8.87 12.40
CA ALA A 203 -0.90 -8.59 11.48
C ALA A 203 0.18 -9.67 11.51
N VAL A 204 0.56 -10.13 12.71
CA VAL A 204 1.50 -11.25 12.89
C VAL A 204 0.92 -12.55 12.31
N TYR A 205 -0.37 -12.80 12.50
CA TYR A 205 -1.04 -13.96 11.90
C TYR A 205 -1.05 -13.89 10.36
N ILE A 206 -1.38 -12.73 9.77
CA ILE A 206 -1.38 -12.52 8.32
C ILE A 206 0.02 -12.68 7.72
N LEU A 207 1.05 -12.21 8.43
CA LEU A 207 2.45 -12.48 8.05
C LEU A 207 2.73 -13.98 8.05
N TRP A 208 2.43 -14.66 9.16
CA TRP A 208 2.74 -16.07 9.35
C TRP A 208 2.02 -16.98 8.35
N VAL A 209 0.72 -16.78 8.18
CA VAL A 209 -0.10 -17.57 7.27
C VAL A 209 0.28 -17.32 5.80
N GLY A 210 0.85 -16.15 5.49
CA GLY A 210 1.27 -15.74 4.14
C GLY A 210 2.27 -16.70 3.47
N ALA A 211 3.03 -17.47 4.25
CA ALA A 211 3.92 -18.50 3.72
C ALA A 211 3.16 -19.67 3.06
N ASP A 212 1.92 -19.94 3.48
CA ASP A 212 1.18 -21.14 3.08
C ASP A 212 -0.22 -20.84 2.51
N ALA A 213 -0.81 -19.68 2.79
CA ALA A 213 -2.11 -19.23 2.31
C ALA A 213 -2.12 -17.72 2.01
N PRO A 214 -3.22 -17.14 1.47
CA PRO A 214 -3.28 -15.72 1.15
C PRO A 214 -2.97 -14.82 2.35
N GLY A 215 -2.06 -13.86 2.14
CA GLY A 215 -1.56 -12.99 3.21
C GLY A 215 -0.19 -12.42 2.88
N GLY A 216 0.65 -12.26 3.91
CA GLY A 216 2.04 -11.86 3.77
C GLY A 216 2.39 -10.51 4.39
N LYS A 217 3.65 -10.13 4.20
CA LYS A 217 4.28 -8.98 4.85
C LYS A 217 3.60 -7.63 4.57
N PHE A 218 3.08 -7.38 3.37
CA PHE A 218 2.56 -6.07 2.99
C PHE A 218 1.22 -5.76 3.66
N GLN A 219 0.33 -6.73 3.64
CA GLN A 219 -0.99 -6.66 4.26
C GLN A 219 -0.82 -6.57 5.79
N GLY A 220 0.05 -7.40 6.37
CA GLY A 220 0.39 -7.32 7.79
C GLY A 220 1.01 -5.97 8.18
N ALA A 221 1.97 -5.47 7.40
CA ALA A 221 2.59 -4.17 7.63
C ALA A 221 1.59 -3.01 7.58
N THR A 222 0.62 -3.08 6.66
CA THR A 222 -0.44 -2.06 6.54
C THR A 222 -1.33 -2.05 7.77
N ILE A 223 -1.70 -3.23 8.31
CA ILE A 223 -2.46 -3.34 9.55
C ILE A 223 -1.68 -2.73 10.72
N LEU A 224 -0.39 -3.06 10.87
CA LEU A 224 0.47 -2.45 11.90
C LEU A 224 0.57 -0.94 11.75
N ALA A 225 0.75 -0.45 10.52
CA ALA A 225 0.79 0.97 10.21
C ALA A 225 -0.52 1.67 10.63
N SER A 226 -1.67 1.08 10.28
CA SER A 226 -2.99 1.60 10.67
C SER A 226 -3.16 1.65 12.19
N MET A 227 -2.72 0.62 12.92
CA MET A 227 -2.79 0.61 14.39
C MET A 227 -1.90 1.70 14.99
N TRP A 228 -0.69 1.87 14.47
CA TRP A 228 0.22 2.90 14.97
C TRP A 228 -0.30 4.32 14.66
N LEU A 229 -0.82 4.54 13.45
CA LEU A 229 -1.47 5.78 13.05
C LEU A 229 -2.68 6.11 13.92
N LEU A 230 -3.52 5.12 14.22
CA LEU A 230 -4.67 5.30 15.12
C LEU A 230 -4.23 5.82 16.51
N VAL A 231 -3.16 5.26 17.06
CA VAL A 231 -2.60 5.70 18.35
C VAL A 231 -2.01 7.12 18.25
N MET A 232 -1.35 7.47 17.14
CA MET A 232 -0.82 8.82 16.90
C MET A 232 -1.94 9.85 16.74
N MET A 233 -2.98 9.54 15.94
CA MET A 233 -4.13 10.42 15.73
C MET A 233 -4.95 10.65 17.00
N ALA A 234 -4.99 9.66 17.90
CA ALA A 234 -5.62 9.77 19.21
C ALA A 234 -4.77 10.56 20.24
N GLY A 235 -3.60 11.09 19.85
CA GLY A 235 -2.72 11.84 20.74
C GLY A 235 -2.05 11.00 21.83
N LEU A 236 -2.15 9.67 21.78
CA LEU A 236 -1.61 8.77 22.81
C LEU A 236 -0.10 8.54 22.65
N THR A 237 0.42 8.71 21.44
CA THR A 237 1.85 8.70 21.13
C THR A 237 2.16 9.77 20.09
N ARG A 238 3.41 10.23 20.05
CA ARG A 238 3.89 11.14 19.00
C ARG A 238 4.70 10.37 17.97
N ALA A 239 4.70 10.85 16.73
CA ALA A 239 5.61 10.34 15.72
C ALA A 239 7.07 10.56 16.18
N PRO A 240 7.98 9.63 15.87
CA PRO A 240 9.41 9.81 16.16
C PRO A 240 10.00 10.91 15.28
N PRO A 241 11.01 11.65 15.77
CA PRO A 241 11.69 12.65 14.95
C PRO A 241 12.45 11.98 13.80
N VAL A 242 12.42 12.61 12.62
CA VAL A 242 13.07 12.10 11.39
C VAL A 242 14.61 12.02 11.52
N SER A 243 15.17 12.76 12.47
CA SER A 243 16.60 12.72 12.83
C SER A 243 16.99 11.48 13.65
N SER A 244 16.02 10.71 14.18
CA SER A 244 16.28 9.54 15.03
C SER A 244 17.01 8.43 14.27
N MET A 245 18.19 8.04 14.77
CA MET A 245 18.94 6.89 14.24
C MET A 245 18.16 5.59 14.41
N ALA A 246 17.43 5.42 15.52
CA ALA A 246 16.59 4.25 15.73
C ALA A 246 15.50 4.15 14.66
N LEU A 247 14.84 5.27 14.32
CA LEU A 247 13.84 5.31 13.27
C LEU A 247 14.45 4.93 11.91
N ARG A 248 15.61 5.52 11.57
CA ARG A 248 16.30 5.21 10.31
C ARG A 248 16.71 3.74 10.25
N ALA A 249 17.19 3.18 11.37
CA ALA A 249 17.51 1.76 11.46
C ALA A 249 16.27 0.89 11.19
N TRP A 250 15.12 1.20 11.80
CA TRP A 250 13.86 0.48 11.53
C TRP A 250 13.43 0.58 10.07
N LEU A 251 13.62 1.73 9.41
CA LEU A 251 13.28 1.90 8.00
C LEU A 251 14.14 1.05 7.08
N VAL A 252 15.46 0.98 7.33
CA VAL A 252 16.40 0.29 6.41
C VAL A 252 16.66 -1.17 6.79
N ALA A 253 16.36 -1.62 8.01
CA ALA A 253 16.68 -2.96 8.48
C ALA A 253 16.13 -4.06 7.56
N GLY A 254 14.84 -4.03 7.21
CA GLY A 254 14.21 -5.00 6.33
C GLY A 254 14.85 -5.06 4.94
N PRO A 255 14.94 -3.95 4.20
CA PRO A 255 15.62 -3.92 2.90
C PRO A 255 17.08 -4.36 2.97
N LEU A 256 17.83 -3.99 4.01
CA LEU A 256 19.21 -4.43 4.19
C LEU A 256 19.32 -5.94 4.44
N VAL A 257 18.42 -6.52 5.26
CA VAL A 257 18.35 -7.98 5.44
C VAL A 257 18.04 -8.67 4.12
N PHE A 258 17.13 -8.12 3.33
CA PHE A 258 16.79 -8.68 2.01
C PHE A 258 17.99 -8.63 1.05
N VAL A 259 18.70 -7.50 0.98
CA VAL A 259 19.94 -7.40 0.19
C VAL A 259 21.01 -8.36 0.70
N ALA A 260 21.19 -8.48 2.02
CA ALA A 260 22.17 -9.39 2.62
C ALA A 260 21.87 -10.86 2.28
N ILE A 261 20.60 -11.27 2.31
CA ILE A 261 20.19 -12.62 1.90
C ILE A 261 20.41 -12.81 0.39
N GLY A 262 20.16 -11.79 -0.42
CA GLY A 262 20.47 -11.83 -1.85
C GLY A 262 21.96 -12.01 -2.13
N LEU A 263 22.82 -11.30 -1.41
CA LEU A 263 24.28 -11.44 -1.51
C LEU A 263 24.76 -12.80 -1.00
N TYR A 264 24.16 -13.30 0.09
CA TYR A 264 24.40 -14.66 0.59
C TYR A 264 24.04 -15.71 -0.46
N GLY A 265 22.92 -15.52 -1.17
CA GLY A 265 22.53 -16.33 -2.32
C GLY A 265 23.55 -16.31 -3.45
N ALA A 266 24.11 -15.14 -3.78
CA ALA A 266 25.15 -15.03 -4.79
C ALA A 266 26.40 -15.83 -4.43
N TRP A 267 26.76 -15.84 -3.15
CA TRP A 267 27.92 -16.56 -2.65
C TRP A 267 27.71 -18.08 -2.54
N MET A 268 26.53 -18.51 -2.07
CA MET A 268 26.25 -19.93 -1.77
C MET A 268 25.52 -20.69 -2.88
N ALA A 269 24.68 -20.01 -3.66
CA ALA A 269 23.81 -20.59 -4.68
C ALA A 269 24.10 -20.05 -6.10
N GLY A 270 25.16 -19.25 -6.26
CA GLY A 270 25.71 -18.85 -7.56
C GLY A 270 25.01 -17.68 -8.26
N ALA A 271 23.94 -17.13 -7.68
CA ALA A 271 23.25 -15.95 -8.21
C ALA A 271 22.60 -15.11 -7.10
N PHE A 272 22.51 -13.79 -7.31
CA PHE A 272 21.84 -12.91 -6.36
C PHE A 272 20.39 -13.33 -6.16
N LEU A 273 19.95 -13.45 -4.89
CA LEU A 273 18.63 -13.95 -4.49
C LEU A 273 18.32 -15.40 -4.89
N ALA A 274 19.33 -16.19 -5.28
CA ALA A 274 19.19 -17.64 -5.31
C ALA A 274 19.24 -18.20 -3.88
N TYR A 275 18.48 -19.27 -3.63
CA TYR A 275 18.45 -19.93 -2.34
C TYR A 275 19.24 -21.23 -2.39
N PRO A 276 20.09 -21.53 -1.40
CA PRO A 276 20.68 -22.86 -1.26
C PRO A 276 19.59 -23.93 -1.07
N ASP A 277 19.87 -25.15 -1.53
CA ASP A 277 18.93 -26.27 -1.45
C ASP A 277 18.43 -26.48 -0.01
N GLY A 278 17.10 -26.50 0.16
CA GLY A 278 16.45 -26.66 1.47
C GLY A 278 16.36 -25.40 2.34
N PHE A 279 16.99 -24.29 1.95
CA PHE A 279 16.98 -23.04 2.73
C PHE A 279 16.02 -21.95 2.22
N ALA A 280 15.31 -22.19 1.11
CA ALA A 280 14.40 -21.22 0.51
C ALA A 280 13.32 -20.74 1.49
N LYS A 281 12.46 -21.63 2.02
CA LYS A 281 11.41 -21.25 2.99
C LYS A 281 11.96 -20.51 4.22
N PRO A 282 12.98 -21.00 4.95
CA PRO A 282 13.53 -20.28 6.09
C PRO A 282 14.03 -18.87 5.74
N LEU A 283 14.77 -18.71 4.64
CA LEU A 283 15.30 -17.42 4.23
C LEU A 283 14.18 -16.45 3.80
N ILE A 284 13.17 -16.96 3.08
CA ILE A 284 11.96 -16.20 2.74
C ILE A 284 11.27 -15.69 3.99
N VAL A 285 11.05 -16.55 4.99
CA VAL A 285 10.41 -16.16 6.26
C VAL A 285 11.24 -15.09 7.00
N VAL A 286 12.57 -15.20 7.00
CA VAL A 286 13.45 -14.17 7.58
C VAL A 286 13.30 -12.83 6.83
N ILE A 287 13.25 -12.84 5.50
CA ILE A 287 12.99 -11.64 4.69
C ILE A 287 11.66 -11.00 5.08
N GLU A 288 10.60 -11.80 5.20
CA GLU A 288 9.26 -11.29 5.53
C GLU A 288 9.20 -10.69 6.94
N ILE A 289 9.75 -11.38 7.93
CA ILE A 289 9.82 -10.90 9.32
C ILE A 289 10.64 -9.61 9.42
N ALA A 290 11.72 -9.48 8.66
CA ALA A 290 12.55 -8.27 8.66
C ALA A 290 11.88 -7.10 7.92
N LEU A 291 11.22 -7.37 6.80
CA LEU A 291 10.56 -6.34 5.99
C LEU A 291 9.30 -5.78 6.63
N MET A 292 8.49 -6.60 7.28
CA MET A 292 7.18 -6.18 7.78
C MET A 292 7.26 -4.97 8.73
N PRO A 293 8.14 -4.91 9.74
CA PRO A 293 8.31 -3.72 10.57
C PRO A 293 8.78 -2.49 9.77
N SER A 294 9.75 -2.66 8.85
CA SER A 294 10.24 -1.55 8.01
C SER A 294 9.12 -0.97 7.14
N LEU A 295 8.31 -1.84 6.53
CA LEU A 295 7.15 -1.44 5.74
C LEU A 295 6.09 -0.76 6.61
N ALA A 296 5.80 -1.29 7.80
CA ALA A 296 4.82 -0.70 8.72
C ALA A 296 5.21 0.72 9.12
N VAL A 297 6.49 0.92 9.48
CA VAL A 297 7.02 2.25 9.80
C VAL A 297 6.96 3.17 8.57
N THR A 298 7.35 2.67 7.40
CA THR A 298 7.34 3.44 6.16
C THR A 298 5.93 3.91 5.78
N LEU A 299 4.96 3.00 5.77
CA LEU A 299 3.57 3.29 5.43
C LEU A 299 2.90 4.24 6.42
N ALA A 300 3.15 4.06 7.73
CA ALA A 300 2.63 4.96 8.75
C ALA A 300 3.19 6.38 8.57
N LEU A 301 4.49 6.52 8.32
CA LEU A 301 5.12 7.83 8.19
C LEU A 301 4.84 8.51 6.84
N LEU A 302 4.57 7.72 5.79
CA LEU A 302 4.01 8.24 4.54
C LEU A 302 2.66 8.92 4.78
N LEU A 303 1.79 8.31 5.59
CA LEU A 303 0.49 8.88 5.95
C LEU A 303 0.62 10.07 6.91
N ALA A 304 1.57 9.98 7.85
CA ALA A 304 1.89 11.06 8.78
C ALA A 304 2.34 12.34 8.04
N GLY A 305 3.06 12.16 6.93
CA GLY A 305 3.50 13.24 6.06
C GLY A 305 4.85 13.84 6.45
N ALA A 306 5.11 15.02 5.92
CA ALA A 306 6.35 15.77 6.15
C ALA A 306 6.39 16.37 7.58
N PRO A 307 7.55 16.37 8.25
CA PRO A 307 7.78 17.18 9.46
C PRO A 307 7.31 18.62 9.33
N ARG A 308 6.77 19.15 10.43
CA ARG A 308 6.27 20.52 10.56
C ARG A 308 6.57 21.07 11.94
N ASP A 309 6.75 22.38 12.04
CA ASP A 309 6.86 23.06 13.33
C ASP A 309 5.52 23.04 14.05
N ALA A 310 5.52 22.52 15.29
CA ALA A 310 4.34 22.45 16.16
C ALA A 310 3.72 23.83 16.50
N GLY A 311 4.36 24.94 16.08
CA GLY A 311 3.89 26.31 16.28
C GLY A 311 3.41 27.05 15.03
N ALA A 312 3.47 26.45 13.84
CA ALA A 312 3.18 27.16 12.58
C ALA A 312 1.69 27.20 12.18
N VAL A 313 0.80 26.59 12.98
CA VAL A 313 -0.66 26.59 12.73
C VAL A 313 -1.43 26.88 14.03
N ARG A 314 -1.09 27.99 14.69
CA ARG A 314 -1.98 28.65 15.66
C ARG A 314 -2.32 30.04 15.17
#